data_AF-A0A246EG67-F1
#
_entry.id   AF-A0A246EG67-F1
#
_cell.length_a   1.000
_cell.length_b   1.000
_cell.length_c   1.000
_cell.angle_alpha   90.00
_cell.angle_beta   90.00
_cell.angle_gamma   90.00
#
_symmetry.space_group_name_H-M   'P 1'
#
loop_
_entity.id
_entity.type
_entity.pdbx_description
1 polymer ?
#
loop_
_entity_poly.entity_id
_entity_poly.type
_entity_poly.pdbx_seq_one_letter_code
_entity_poly.pdbx_strand_id
1 'polypeptide(L)'
;MTDNGEEIIQEIGENDLKKLVDDTPTIKLIDNTTNGNTGNSLKNFNLDDLKKLKHNVHATEKHIKGTTYYNQEVAKGVEKSYFYSNVGTGDIEKIFIDAIDNGEIVEAKGGGIRIFIDTGKPVGMVLDDSVWKSTTKIQFHAGKKGFHGVPYIGEKGVKK
;
A
#
# COMPACT_ATOMS: atom_id res chain seq x y z
N MET A 1 27.34 -32.84 -5.47
CA MET A 1 26.49 -32.69 -6.67
C MET A 1 25.23 -31.96 -6.21
N THR A 2 24.80 -31.01 -7.02
CA THR A 2 23.94 -29.84 -6.75
C THR A 2 22.62 -30.16 -6.07
N ASP A 3 22.36 -29.48 -4.95
CA ASP A 3 21.02 -29.34 -4.37
C ASP A 3 20.32 -28.23 -5.17
N ASN A 4 19.39 -28.62 -6.03
CA ASN A 4 18.64 -27.69 -6.85
C ASN A 4 17.56 -27.07 -5.95
N GLY A 5 17.79 -25.84 -5.49
CA GLY A 5 16.88 -25.07 -4.66
C GLY A 5 15.54 -24.77 -5.36
N GLU A 6 14.68 -25.77 -5.47
CA GLU A 6 13.25 -25.59 -5.71
C GLU A 6 12.63 -25.02 -4.43
N GLU A 7 12.54 -23.70 -4.40
CA GLU A 7 11.75 -22.96 -3.43
C GLU A 7 10.28 -23.40 -3.62
N ILE A 8 9.77 -24.18 -2.67
CA ILE A 8 8.37 -24.60 -2.64
C ILE A 8 7.52 -23.35 -2.38
N ILE A 9 7.03 -22.73 -3.45
CA ILE A 9 6.00 -21.70 -3.36
C ILE A 9 4.69 -22.41 -3.00
N GLN A 10 4.28 -22.33 -1.74
CA GLN A 10 2.94 -22.75 -1.35
C GLN A 10 1.91 -21.85 -2.03
N GLU A 11 1.11 -22.46 -2.90
CA GLU A 11 -0.03 -21.85 -3.56
C GLU A 11 -1.11 -21.58 -2.52
N ILE A 12 -1.26 -20.31 -2.13
CA ILE A 12 -2.29 -19.87 -1.19
C ILE A 12 -3.65 -19.97 -1.88
N GLY A 13 -4.54 -20.81 -1.36
CA GLY A 13 -5.86 -21.03 -1.92
C GLY A 13 -6.84 -19.91 -1.57
N GLU A 14 -7.95 -19.83 -2.29
CA GLU A 14 -9.02 -18.83 -2.05
C GLU A 14 -9.56 -18.83 -0.61
N ASN A 15 -9.44 -19.95 0.12
CA ASN A 15 -9.82 -20.04 1.53
C ASN A 15 -8.83 -19.35 2.48
N ASP A 16 -7.55 -19.29 2.13
CA ASP A 16 -6.54 -18.59 2.93
C ASP A 16 -6.69 -17.06 2.81
N LEU A 17 -7.23 -16.59 1.68
CA LEU A 17 -7.62 -15.21 1.42
C LEU A 17 -8.85 -14.75 2.22
N LYS A 18 -9.78 -15.64 2.56
CA LYS A 18 -10.90 -15.32 3.47
C LYS A 18 -10.45 -15.20 4.91
N LYS A 19 -9.57 -16.09 5.35
CA LYS A 19 -9.04 -16.07 6.73
C LYS A 19 -8.16 -14.85 7.02
N LEU A 20 -7.54 -14.30 5.98
CA LEU A 20 -6.82 -13.01 5.98
C LEU A 20 -7.70 -11.80 6.36
N VAL A 21 -9.00 -11.85 6.07
CA VAL A 21 -9.94 -10.74 6.36
C VAL A 21 -10.35 -10.75 7.83
N ASP A 22 -10.52 -11.94 8.41
CA ASP A 22 -11.05 -12.09 9.77
C ASP A 22 -10.00 -11.80 10.88
N ASP A 23 -8.71 -11.97 10.60
CA ASP A 23 -7.63 -11.83 11.59
C ASP A 23 -6.92 -10.46 11.58
N THR A 24 -7.46 -9.46 10.88
CA THR A 24 -6.86 -8.11 10.85
C THR A 24 -7.16 -7.37 12.17
N PRO A 25 -6.14 -6.94 12.96
CA PRO A 25 -6.37 -6.21 14.20
C PRO A 25 -7.05 -4.87 13.93
N THR A 26 -8.24 -4.66 14.51
CA THR A 26 -8.99 -3.41 14.40
C THR A 26 -8.23 -2.28 15.10
N ILE A 27 -7.54 -1.43 14.34
CA ILE A 27 -6.92 -0.22 14.89
C ILE A 27 -8.01 0.83 15.08
N LYS A 28 -8.22 1.26 16.33
CA LYS A 28 -9.20 2.31 16.65
C LYS A 28 -8.77 3.66 16.07
N LEU A 29 -9.73 4.35 15.45
CA LEU A 29 -9.61 5.75 15.06
C LEU A 29 -9.11 6.60 16.24
N ILE A 30 -8.02 7.34 16.04
CA ILE A 30 -7.63 8.41 16.95
C ILE A 30 -8.54 9.59 16.64
N ASP A 31 -9.56 9.80 17.48
CA ASP A 31 -10.30 11.07 17.49
C ASP A 31 -9.30 12.19 17.79
N ASN A 32 -8.86 12.90 16.75
CA ASN A 32 -8.08 14.13 16.89
C ASN A 32 -8.98 15.28 17.38
N THR A 33 -9.54 15.10 18.58
CA THR A 33 -10.09 16.19 19.40
C THR A 33 -9.04 16.59 20.43
N THR A 34 -7.84 16.95 19.97
CA THR A 34 -6.87 17.65 20.81
C THR A 34 -6.51 18.98 20.18
N ASN A 35 -6.84 20.02 20.94
CA ASN A 35 -6.62 21.43 20.66
C ASN A 35 -5.19 21.72 20.19
N GLY A 36 -5.08 22.40 19.05
CA GLY A 36 -3.85 23.10 18.69
C GLY A 36 -3.43 22.92 17.23
N ASN A 37 -4.00 23.76 16.37
CA ASN A 37 -3.33 24.21 15.14
C ASN A 37 -3.16 23.22 13.97
N THR A 38 -4.22 22.50 13.59
CA THR A 38 -4.36 21.86 12.26
C THR A 38 -5.42 22.57 11.42
N GLY A 39 -5.21 23.87 11.21
CA GLY A 39 -5.99 24.67 10.26
C GLY A 39 -5.67 24.33 8.81
N ASN A 40 -6.10 23.15 8.32
CA ASN A 40 -6.65 22.95 6.97
C ASN A 40 -6.93 21.47 6.66
N SER A 41 -8.21 21.16 6.46
CA SER A 41 -8.71 20.15 5.51
C SER A 41 -8.66 18.66 5.87
N LEU A 42 -9.27 18.26 7.00
CA LEU A 42 -10.00 16.98 7.07
C LEU A 42 -11.51 17.15 6.71
N LYS A 43 -11.97 18.36 6.39
CA LYS A 43 -13.40 18.71 6.41
C LYS A 43 -14.28 18.21 5.24
N ASN A 44 -13.80 17.60 4.15
CA ASN A 44 -14.67 17.33 2.98
C ASN A 44 -14.32 16.06 2.17
N PHE A 45 -14.07 14.92 2.79
CA PHE A 45 -14.00 13.66 2.04
C PHE A 45 -15.10 12.71 2.48
N ASN A 46 -16.03 12.44 1.56
CA ASN A 46 -17.02 11.41 1.73
C ASN A 46 -16.36 10.05 1.46
N LEU A 47 -16.49 9.12 2.40
CA LEU A 47 -15.99 7.75 2.27
C LEU A 47 -16.55 7.06 1.00
N ASP A 48 -17.80 7.35 0.66
CA ASP A 48 -18.43 6.84 -0.56
C ASP A 48 -17.78 7.39 -1.83
N ASP A 49 -17.20 8.59 -1.78
CA ASP A 49 -16.49 9.16 -2.93
C ASP A 49 -15.10 8.55 -3.10
N LEU A 50 -14.49 8.07 -2.00
CA LEU A 50 -13.26 7.28 -2.07
C LEU A 50 -13.49 5.92 -2.73
N LYS A 51 -14.61 5.24 -2.41
CA LYS A 51 -15.00 3.97 -3.04
C LYS A 51 -15.23 4.09 -4.55
N LYS A 52 -15.59 5.29 -5.03
CA LYS A 52 -15.81 5.58 -6.45
C LYS A 52 -14.51 5.89 -7.20
N LEU A 53 -13.38 6.05 -6.50
CA LEU A 53 -12.11 6.32 -7.16
C LEU A 53 -11.68 5.11 -7.98
N LYS A 54 -11.36 5.34 -9.25
CA LYS A 54 -10.82 4.29 -10.13
C LYS A 54 -9.43 3.86 -9.66
N HIS A 55 -9.15 2.55 -9.65
CA HIS A 55 -7.79 2.06 -9.48
C HIS A 55 -6.90 2.51 -10.65
N ASN A 56 -5.82 3.23 -10.33
CA ASN A 56 -4.77 3.57 -11.27
C ASN A 56 -3.79 2.40 -11.37
N VAL A 57 -4.22 1.37 -12.10
CA VAL A 57 -3.45 0.15 -12.40
C VAL A 57 -2.06 0.51 -12.91
N HIS A 58 -1.95 1.40 -13.89
CA HIS A 58 -0.68 1.84 -14.45
C HIS A 58 0.30 2.40 -13.40
N ALA A 59 -0.19 3.19 -12.45
CA ALA A 59 0.66 3.72 -11.38
C ALA A 59 1.07 2.62 -10.38
N THR A 60 0.19 1.66 -10.10
CA THR A 60 0.47 0.52 -9.22
C THR A 60 1.48 -0.44 -9.87
N GLU A 61 1.37 -0.71 -11.17
CA GLU A 61 2.27 -1.61 -11.90
C GLU A 61 3.72 -1.11 -11.90
N LYS A 62 3.97 0.20 -11.79
CA LYS A 62 5.34 0.73 -11.56
C LYS A 62 5.99 0.23 -10.26
N HIS A 63 5.22 -0.42 -9.40
CA HIS A 63 5.65 -1.04 -8.16
C HIS A 63 5.40 -2.55 -8.15
N ILE A 64 5.13 -3.22 -9.28
CA ILE A 64 5.02 -4.68 -9.33
C ILE A 64 6.14 -5.22 -10.23
N LYS A 65 7.07 -5.95 -9.64
CA LYS A 65 8.27 -6.45 -10.33
C LYS A 65 7.87 -7.34 -11.51
N GLY A 66 8.51 -7.13 -12.66
CA GLY A 66 8.26 -7.89 -13.88
C GLY A 66 7.16 -7.35 -14.79
N THR A 67 6.34 -6.40 -14.33
CA THR A 67 5.38 -5.73 -15.22
C THR A 67 6.09 -4.82 -16.23
N THR A 68 5.42 -4.52 -17.34
CA THR A 68 5.91 -3.62 -18.38
C THR A 68 6.33 -2.26 -17.81
N TYR A 69 5.51 -1.66 -16.93
CA TYR A 69 5.80 -0.33 -16.40
C TYR A 69 6.88 -0.32 -15.33
N TYR A 70 6.99 -1.38 -14.52
CA TYR A 70 8.14 -1.54 -13.63
C TYR A 70 9.45 -1.61 -14.42
N ASN A 71 9.50 -2.47 -15.44
CA ASN A 71 10.70 -2.65 -16.27
C ASN A 71 11.09 -1.36 -17.00
N GLN A 72 10.11 -0.54 -17.42
CA GLN A 72 10.37 0.78 -17.98
C GLN A 72 11.00 1.75 -16.98
N GLU A 73 10.61 1.73 -15.70
CA GLU A 73 11.23 2.58 -14.68
C GLU A 73 12.66 2.12 -14.36
N VAL A 74 12.89 0.80 -14.27
CA VAL A 74 14.22 0.22 -14.09
C VAL A 74 15.15 0.56 -15.26
N ALA A 75 14.66 0.49 -16.50
CA ALA A 75 15.42 0.86 -17.69
C ALA A 75 15.84 2.35 -17.72
N LYS A 76 15.14 3.22 -16.98
CA LYS A 76 15.52 4.63 -16.77
C LYS A 76 16.52 4.82 -15.62
N GLY A 77 16.97 3.74 -14.98
CA GLY A 77 17.83 3.79 -13.80
C GLY A 77 17.10 4.14 -12.51
N VAL A 78 15.77 4.00 -12.46
CA VAL A 78 14.97 4.30 -11.26
C VAL A 78 14.75 3.02 -10.45
N GLU A 79 15.29 2.99 -9.24
CA GLU A 79 15.04 1.91 -8.29
C GLU A 79 13.72 2.15 -7.54
N LYS A 80 12.67 1.43 -7.95
CA LYS A 80 11.33 1.51 -7.33
C LYS A 80 11.18 0.45 -6.24
N SER A 81 10.66 0.87 -5.09
CA SER A 81 10.00 -0.06 -4.15
C SER A 81 9.00 -0.93 -4.89
N TYR A 82 8.95 -2.22 -4.59
CA TYR A 82 8.15 -3.18 -5.33
C TYR A 82 7.39 -4.15 -4.43
N PHE A 83 6.18 -4.49 -4.85
CA PHE A 83 5.40 -5.60 -4.33
C PHE A 83 5.99 -6.93 -4.78
N TYR A 84 5.85 -7.96 -3.96
CA TYR A 84 6.18 -9.33 -4.35
C TYR A 84 5.29 -9.79 -5.50
N SER A 85 5.76 -10.78 -6.27
CA SER A 85 5.10 -11.24 -7.51
C SER A 85 3.70 -11.84 -7.29
N ASN A 86 3.40 -12.27 -6.07
CA ASN A 86 2.10 -12.77 -5.65
C ASN A 86 1.12 -11.67 -5.22
N VAL A 87 1.53 -10.39 -5.22
CA VAL A 87 0.68 -9.25 -4.91
C VAL A 87 0.38 -8.51 -6.22
N GLY A 88 -0.80 -8.78 -6.77
CA GLY A 88 -1.28 -8.21 -8.02
C GLY A 88 -2.07 -6.92 -7.83
N THR A 89 -2.46 -6.30 -8.94
CA THR A 89 -3.25 -5.05 -8.92
C THR A 89 -4.64 -5.26 -8.31
N GLY A 90 -5.26 -6.42 -8.50
CA GLY A 90 -6.53 -6.78 -7.86
C GLY A 90 -6.42 -6.86 -6.33
N ASP A 91 -5.32 -7.38 -5.79
CA ASP A 91 -5.08 -7.42 -4.34
C ASP A 91 -4.96 -5.99 -3.77
N ILE A 92 -4.25 -5.12 -4.48
CA ILE A 92 -4.09 -3.71 -4.09
C ILE A 92 -5.43 -2.97 -4.10
N GLU A 93 -6.29 -3.21 -5.09
CA GLU A 93 -7.65 -2.64 -5.12
C GLU A 93 -8.50 -3.15 -3.95
N LYS A 94 -8.48 -4.45 -3.68
CA LYS A 94 -9.22 -5.04 -2.56
C LYS A 94 -8.78 -4.45 -1.21
N ILE A 95 -7.47 -4.39 -0.95
CA ILE A 95 -6.93 -3.83 0.30
C ILE A 95 -7.35 -2.36 0.47
N PHE A 96 -7.39 -1.58 -0.61
CA PHE A 96 -7.85 -0.19 -0.56
C PHE A 96 -9.32 -0.06 -0.16
N ILE A 97 -10.19 -0.91 -0.74
CA ILE A 97 -11.63 -0.90 -0.43
C ILE A 97 -11.87 -1.38 1.01
N ASP A 98 -11.23 -2.46 1.43
CA ASP A 98 -11.34 -3.01 2.79
C ASP A 98 -10.89 -1.97 3.83
N ALA A 99 -9.78 -1.25 3.55
CA ALA A 99 -9.29 -0.16 4.40
C ALA A 99 -10.30 0.99 4.56
N ILE A 100 -11.00 1.33 3.48
CA ILE A 100 -12.05 2.35 3.49
C ILE A 100 -13.23 1.84 4.32
N ASP A 101 -13.68 0.61 4.11
CA ASP A 101 -14.80 0.00 4.85
C ASP A 101 -14.52 -0.10 6.36
N ASN A 102 -13.26 -0.33 6.74
CA ASN A 102 -12.82 -0.41 8.13
C ASN A 102 -12.48 0.96 8.76
N GLY A 103 -12.49 2.04 7.98
CA GLY A 103 -12.22 3.39 8.47
C GLY A 103 -10.74 3.69 8.73
N GLU A 104 -9.80 2.97 8.12
CA GLU A 104 -8.35 3.06 8.38
C GLU A 104 -7.66 4.23 7.64
N ILE A 105 -8.26 5.43 7.67
CA ILE A 105 -7.81 6.60 6.90
C ILE A 105 -7.04 7.57 7.79
N VAL A 106 -5.75 7.74 7.49
CA VAL A 106 -4.82 8.34 8.45
C VAL A 106 -4.36 9.75 8.09
N GLU A 107 -4.37 10.19 6.82
CA GLU A 107 -3.94 11.58 6.54
C GLU A 107 -4.40 12.16 5.19
N ALA A 108 -4.87 13.41 5.17
CA ALA A 108 -5.02 14.20 3.95
C ALA A 108 -3.86 15.21 3.88
N LYS A 109 -2.99 15.10 2.87
CA LYS A 109 -1.90 16.06 2.63
C LYS A 109 -2.01 16.61 1.21
N GLY A 110 -2.12 17.94 1.10
CA GLY A 110 -1.95 18.72 -0.14
C GLY A 110 -2.44 18.04 -1.43
N GLY A 111 -3.74 18.16 -1.74
CA GLY A 111 -4.30 17.72 -3.03
C GLY A 111 -4.57 16.22 -3.20
N GLY A 112 -4.26 15.39 -2.19
CA GLY A 112 -4.60 13.97 -2.17
C GLY A 112 -4.73 13.38 -0.76
N ILE A 113 -5.36 12.22 -0.68
CA ILE A 113 -5.47 11.40 0.54
C ILE A 113 -4.33 10.39 0.57
N ARG A 114 -3.75 10.20 1.75
CA ARG A 114 -2.82 9.14 2.09
C ARG A 114 -3.49 8.18 3.05
N ILE A 115 -3.57 6.91 2.66
CA ILE A 115 -4.05 5.82 3.51
C ILE A 115 -2.86 4.92 3.78
N PHE A 116 -2.64 4.54 5.04
CA PHE A 116 -1.50 3.73 5.45
C PHE A 116 -2.03 2.46 6.10
N ILE A 117 -1.77 1.33 5.47
CA ILE A 117 -2.30 0.03 5.87
C ILE A 117 -1.14 -0.87 6.22
N ASP A 118 -1.24 -1.54 7.37
CA ASP A 118 -0.36 -2.64 7.73
C ASP A 118 -1.11 -3.94 7.51
N THR A 119 -0.69 -4.72 6.52
CA THR A 119 -1.35 -5.99 6.18
C THR A 119 -1.00 -7.12 7.15
N GLY A 120 -0.06 -6.89 8.07
CA GLY A 120 0.47 -7.91 8.99
C GLY A 120 1.32 -8.99 8.32
N LYS A 121 1.45 -8.99 6.98
CA LYS A 121 2.24 -9.96 6.21
C LYS A 121 3.17 -9.24 5.23
N PRO A 122 4.33 -9.83 4.89
CA PRO A 122 5.23 -9.22 3.91
C PRO A 122 4.56 -9.05 2.55
N VAL A 123 4.52 -7.81 2.03
CA VAL A 123 3.89 -7.47 0.75
C VAL A 123 4.88 -7.02 -0.31
N GLY A 124 6.10 -6.64 0.10
CA GLY A 124 7.10 -6.17 -0.84
C GLY A 124 8.38 -5.68 -0.18
N MET A 125 9.19 -5.00 -0.99
CA MET A 125 10.46 -4.43 -0.62
C MET A 125 10.45 -2.92 -0.86
N VAL A 126 11.05 -2.17 0.06
CA VAL A 126 11.28 -0.73 -0.06
C VAL A 126 12.78 -0.49 -0.06
N LEU A 127 13.23 0.37 -0.97
CA LEU A 127 14.60 0.88 -0.94
C LEU A 127 14.69 2.05 0.04
N ASP A 128 15.42 1.87 1.13
CA ASP A 128 15.61 2.87 2.17
C ASP A 128 17.11 2.99 2.47
N ASP A 129 17.67 4.19 2.29
CA ASP A 129 19.12 4.47 2.39
C ASP A 129 19.99 3.42 1.67
N SER A 130 19.63 3.10 0.42
CA SER A 130 20.30 2.11 -0.44
C SER A 130 20.23 0.66 0.06
N VAL A 131 19.41 0.38 1.07
CA VAL A 131 19.17 -0.96 1.60
C VAL A 131 17.74 -1.39 1.29
N TRP A 132 17.59 -2.57 0.70
CA TRP A 132 16.29 -3.17 0.48
C TRP A 132 15.75 -3.75 1.78
N LYS A 133 14.59 -3.26 2.22
CA LYS A 133 13.90 -3.73 3.44
C LYS A 133 12.55 -4.33 3.06
N SER A 134 12.25 -5.51 3.61
CA SER A 134 10.90 -6.09 3.49
C SER A 134 9.92 -5.24 4.29
N THR A 135 8.68 -5.13 3.80
CA THR A 135 7.61 -4.42 4.49
C THR A 135 6.29 -5.16 4.45
N THR A 136 5.51 -4.97 5.49
CA THR A 136 4.11 -5.37 5.60
C THR A 136 3.13 -4.24 5.26
N LYS A 137 3.65 -3.02 5.05
CA LYS A 137 2.86 -1.81 4.95
C LYS A 137 2.72 -1.29 3.53
N ILE A 138 1.55 -0.74 3.24
CA ILE A 138 1.18 -0.12 1.97
C ILE A 138 0.77 1.32 2.24
N GLN A 139 1.29 2.23 1.43
CA GLN A 139 0.78 3.58 1.33
C GLN A 139 -0.09 3.69 0.08
N PHE A 140 -1.34 4.10 0.25
CA PHE A 140 -2.20 4.46 -0.86
C PHE A 140 -2.20 5.95 -1.11
N HIS A 141 -2.12 6.30 -2.38
CA HIS A 141 -2.21 7.66 -2.88
C HIS A 141 -3.54 7.82 -3.62
N ALA A 142 -4.50 8.51 -3.02
CA ALA A 142 -5.83 8.71 -3.60
C ALA A 142 -6.08 10.19 -3.96
N GLY A 143 -6.71 10.44 -5.11
CA GLY A 143 -7.07 11.80 -5.54
C GLY A 143 -7.78 11.82 -6.89
N LYS A 144 -7.75 12.97 -7.58
CA LYS A 144 -8.48 13.19 -8.85
C LYS A 144 -8.17 12.16 -9.95
N LYS A 145 -6.98 11.55 -9.94
CA LYS A 145 -6.54 10.56 -10.95
C LYS A 145 -6.84 9.10 -10.52
N GLY A 146 -7.68 8.92 -9.51
CA GLY A 146 -7.90 7.62 -8.90
C GLY A 146 -6.96 7.35 -7.73
N PHE A 147 -6.74 6.07 -7.41
CA PHE A 147 -5.84 5.65 -6.35
C PHE A 147 -4.75 4.68 -6.85
N HIS A 148 -3.61 4.61 -6.16
CA HIS A 148 -2.62 3.53 -6.35
C HIS A 148 -1.93 3.22 -5.02
N GLY A 149 -1.53 1.96 -4.86
CA GLY A 149 -0.75 1.50 -3.70
C GLY A 149 0.74 1.46 -4.01
N VAL A 150 1.56 1.72 -2.99
CA VAL A 150 3.02 1.53 -3.03
C VAL A 150 3.49 0.85 -1.74
N PRO A 151 4.51 -0.03 -1.78
CA PRO A 151 5.15 -0.52 -0.56
C PRO A 151 5.77 0.64 0.22
N TYR A 152 5.62 0.61 1.53
CA TYR A 152 5.99 1.71 2.43
C TYR A 152 6.56 1.15 3.75
N ILE A 153 7.44 1.83 4.48
CA ILE A 153 7.99 1.30 5.76
C ILE A 153 7.55 2.05 7.03
N GLY A 154 6.86 3.18 6.93
CA GLY A 154 6.63 4.05 8.09
C GLY A 154 7.86 4.93 8.38
N GLU A 155 7.65 6.23 8.57
CA GLU A 155 8.63 7.27 8.91
C GLU A 155 10.05 7.09 8.32
N LYS A 156 10.33 7.79 7.21
CA LYS A 156 11.64 8.47 7.14
C LYS A 156 11.65 9.37 8.36
N GLY A 157 12.44 9.00 9.37
CA GLY A 157 12.59 9.80 10.58
C GLY A 157 12.67 11.25 10.18
N VAL A 158 11.80 12.07 10.75
CA VAL A 158 11.95 13.52 10.72
C VAL A 158 13.41 13.75 11.09
N LYS A 159 14.22 14.27 10.16
CA LYS A 159 15.56 14.74 10.52
C LYS A 159 15.32 15.75 11.64
N LYS A 160 15.68 15.37 12.87
CA LYS A 160 15.81 16.30 13.98
C LYS A 160 16.85 17.36 13.62
#